data_AF-W1XYI4-F1
#
_entry.id   AF-W1XYI4-F1
#
_cell.length_a   1.000
_cell.length_b   1.000
_cell.length_c   1.000
_cell.angle_alpha   90.00
_cell.angle_beta   90.00
_cell.angle_gamma   90.00
#
_symmetry.space_group_name_H-M   'P 1'
#
loop_
_entity.id
_entity.type
_entity.pdbx_description
1 polymer ?
#
loop_
_entity_poly.entity_id
_entity_poly.type
_entity_poly.pdbx_seq_one_letter_code
_entity_poly.pdbx_strand_id
1 'polypeptide(L)'
;RYRIQPGTLILEVTESRRIDDPHAAVAILRPLRNAGVRVALDDFGMGYAGLRQLQHMKSLPIDVLKIDKMFVEGLPEDSSMIAAIIMLAQSLNLQMIAEGVETEAQRDWLAKA
;
A
#
# COMPACT_ATOMS: atom_id res chain seq x y z
N ARG A 1 -4.02 -27.61 8.08
CA ARG A 1 -4.77 -27.32 9.33
C ARG A 1 -6.03 -26.49 9.07
N TYR A 2 -5.94 -25.30 8.48
CA TYR A 2 -7.09 -24.39 8.36
C TYR A 2 -7.77 -24.33 6.97
N ARG A 3 -7.21 -25.03 5.95
CA ARG A 3 -7.76 -25.08 4.57
C ARG A 3 -8.13 -23.70 3.99
N ILE A 4 -7.34 -22.68 4.29
CA ILE A 4 -7.50 -21.34 3.69
C ILE A 4 -7.22 -21.46 2.18
N GLN A 5 -8.09 -20.89 1.37
CA GLN A 5 -7.95 -20.93 -0.08
C GLN A 5 -6.72 -20.10 -0.50
N PRO A 6 -5.85 -20.63 -1.39
CA PRO A 6 -4.75 -19.85 -1.95
C PRO A 6 -5.27 -18.57 -2.62
N GLY A 7 -4.55 -17.46 -2.46
CA GLY A 7 -4.94 -16.15 -3.02
C GLY A 7 -5.91 -15.33 -2.16
N THR A 8 -6.52 -15.91 -1.12
CA THR A 8 -7.47 -15.20 -0.25
C THR A 8 -6.85 -14.62 1.02
N LEU A 9 -5.57 -14.91 1.27
CA LEU A 9 -4.84 -14.35 2.40
C LEU A 9 -4.01 -13.15 1.94
N ILE A 10 -4.20 -12.02 2.61
CA ILE A 10 -3.36 -10.83 2.48
C ILE A 10 -2.62 -10.64 3.81
N LEU A 11 -1.31 -10.44 3.75
CA LEU A 11 -0.50 -10.02 4.88
C LEU A 11 -0.24 -8.52 4.78
N GLU A 12 -0.58 -7.80 5.84
CA GLU A 12 -0.31 -6.36 5.95
C GLU A 12 1.02 -6.14 6.68
N VAL A 13 1.86 -5.27 6.12
CA VAL A 13 3.15 -4.88 6.67
C VAL A 13 3.15 -3.36 6.78
N THR A 14 3.34 -2.82 7.98
CA THR A 14 3.38 -1.37 8.19
C THR A 14 4.68 -0.77 7.66
N GLU A 15 4.61 0.44 7.10
CA GLU A 15 5.79 1.20 6.66
C GLU A 15 6.74 1.52 7.84
N SER A 16 6.18 1.75 9.02
CA SER A 16 6.86 2.22 10.23
C SER A 16 7.86 1.24 10.83
N ARG A 17 7.73 -0.06 10.53
CA ARG A 17 8.85 -0.98 10.72
C ARG A 17 9.84 -0.69 9.62
N ARG A 18 10.83 0.16 9.92
CA ARG A 18 11.96 0.42 9.03
C ARG A 18 12.38 -0.90 8.43
N ILE A 19 12.14 -1.06 7.13
CA ILE A 19 12.81 -2.06 6.34
C ILE A 19 14.25 -1.55 6.23
N ASP A 20 14.99 -1.66 7.33
CA ASP A 20 16.39 -1.26 7.43
C ASP A 20 17.22 -2.07 6.43
N ASP A 21 16.74 -3.28 6.09
CA ASP A 21 17.26 -4.13 5.03
C ASP A 21 16.14 -4.60 4.06
N PRO A 22 16.01 -3.95 2.88
CA PRO A 22 15.11 -4.38 1.81
C PRO A 22 15.37 -5.82 1.34
N HIS A 23 16.62 -6.30 1.38
CA HIS A 23 16.93 -7.66 0.96
C HIS A 23 16.36 -8.69 1.94
N ALA A 24 16.43 -8.42 3.24
CA ALA A 24 15.80 -9.26 4.26
C ALA A 24 14.27 -9.32 4.07
N ALA A 25 13.62 -8.19 3.83
CA ALA A 25 12.17 -8.15 3.56
C ALA A 25 11.81 -8.95 2.31
N VAL A 26 12.55 -8.81 1.21
CA VAL A 26 12.36 -9.60 -0.01
C VAL A 26 12.53 -11.10 0.27
N ALA A 27 13.53 -11.49 1.05
CA ALA A 27 13.81 -12.88 1.38
C ALA A 27 12.68 -13.54 2.19
N ILE A 28 12.01 -12.78 3.05
CA ILE A 28 10.88 -13.24 3.86
C ILE A 28 9.58 -13.29 3.04
N LEU A 29 9.30 -12.23 2.28
CA LEU A 29 8.01 -12.06 1.61
C LEU A 29 7.89 -12.87 0.31
N ARG A 30 9.00 -13.10 -0.41
CA ARG A 30 8.97 -13.84 -1.70
C ARG A 30 8.46 -15.28 -1.56
N PRO A 31 8.90 -16.08 -0.58
CA PRO A 31 8.33 -17.42 -0.35
C PRO A 31 6.82 -17.38 -0.04
N LEU A 32 6.36 -16.38 0.72
CA LEU A 32 4.94 -16.21 1.06
C LEU A 32 4.12 -15.90 -0.20
N ARG A 33 4.62 -15.00 -1.05
CA ARG A 33 3.99 -14.72 -2.36
C ARG A 33 3.94 -15.94 -3.27
N ASN A 34 5.02 -16.71 -3.33
CA ASN A 34 5.06 -17.95 -4.11
C ASN A 34 4.06 -19.00 -3.59
N ALA A 35 3.71 -18.94 -2.30
CA ALA A 35 2.66 -19.77 -1.70
C ALA A 35 1.23 -19.26 -1.95
N GLY A 36 1.08 -18.16 -2.71
CA GLY A 36 -0.22 -17.55 -3.03
C GLY A 36 -0.73 -16.57 -1.98
N VAL A 37 0.13 -16.09 -1.07
CA VAL A 37 -0.22 -15.02 -0.12
C VAL A 37 0.06 -13.67 -0.76
N ARG A 38 -0.92 -12.77 -0.75
CA ARG A 38 -0.70 -11.38 -1.20
C ARG A 38 -0.13 -10.54 -0.07
N VAL A 39 0.59 -9.48 -0.41
CA VAL A 39 1.21 -8.57 0.56
C VAL A 39 0.70 -7.16 0.33
N ALA A 40 0.19 -6.53 1.39
CA ALA A 40 -0.19 -5.13 1.41
C ALA A 40 0.82 -4.32 2.23
N LEU A 41 1.22 -3.17 1.70
CA LEU A 41 1.94 -2.16 2.46
C LEU A 41 0.92 -1.24 3.14
N ASP A 42 1.03 -1.15 4.47
CA ASP A 42 0.09 -0.45 5.34
C ASP A 42 0.64 0.90 5.85
N ASP A 43 -0.26 1.82 6.20
CA ASP A 43 0.01 3.18 6.68
C ASP A 43 0.95 3.99 5.76
N PHE A 44 0.84 3.83 4.43
CA PHE A 44 1.75 4.49 3.51
C PHE A 44 1.65 6.02 3.65
N GLY A 45 2.79 6.66 3.97
CA GLY A 45 2.92 8.11 4.13
C GLY A 45 2.89 8.61 5.58
N MET A 46 2.69 7.74 6.57
CA MET A 46 2.82 8.07 8.01
C MET A 46 4.27 8.09 8.51
N GLY A 47 5.22 7.59 7.71
CA GLY A 47 6.66 7.62 7.99
C GLY A 47 7.43 8.71 7.22
N TYR A 48 8.76 8.72 7.36
CA TYR A 48 9.64 9.45 6.45
C TYR A 48 9.68 8.73 5.09
N ALA A 49 8.59 8.80 4.32
CA ALA A 49 8.48 8.26 2.96
C ALA A 49 9.34 9.10 1.98
N GLY A 50 10.66 9.00 2.10
CA GLY A 50 11.59 9.64 1.18
C GLY A 50 11.58 8.94 -0.18
N LEU A 51 12.03 9.65 -1.23
CA LEU A 51 12.20 9.07 -2.59
C LEU A 51 13.02 7.77 -2.62
N ARG A 52 13.91 7.58 -1.63
CA ARG A 52 14.69 6.33 -1.45
C ARG A 52 13.82 5.13 -1.07
N GLN A 53 12.80 5.33 -0.23
CA GLN A 53 11.85 4.29 0.14
C GLN A 53 11.07 3.81 -1.11
N LEU A 54 10.67 4.76 -1.96
CA LEU A 54 9.99 4.48 -3.23
C LEU A 54 10.84 3.65 -4.20
N GLN A 55 12.16 3.89 -4.23
CA GLN A 55 13.08 3.07 -5.02
C GLN A 55 13.11 1.62 -4.54
N HIS A 56 13.06 1.38 -3.23
CA HIS A 56 13.01 0.02 -2.68
C HIS A 56 11.66 -0.67 -2.92
N MET A 57 10.55 0.07 -2.92
CA MET A 57 9.22 -0.47 -3.21
C MET A 57 9.14 -1.18 -4.57
N LYS A 58 9.89 -0.72 -5.58
CA LYS A 58 9.98 -1.41 -6.88
C LYS A 58 10.51 -2.85 -6.77
N SER A 59 11.39 -3.09 -5.79
CA SER A 59 11.99 -4.41 -5.56
C SER A 59 11.23 -5.24 -4.53
N LEU A 60 10.41 -4.60 -3.71
CA LEU A 60 9.66 -5.27 -2.67
C LEU A 60 8.53 -6.09 -3.29
N PRO A 61 8.31 -7.31 -2.78
CA PRO A 61 7.25 -8.14 -3.27
C PRO A 61 5.90 -7.75 -2.63
N ILE A 62 5.38 -6.58 -3.00
CA ILE A 62 4.07 -6.06 -2.59
C ILE A 62 3.05 -6.09 -3.74
N ASP A 63 1.78 -6.25 -3.41
CA ASP A 63 0.65 -6.33 -4.35
C ASP A 63 -0.35 -5.19 -4.14
N VAL A 64 -0.47 -4.71 -2.90
CA VAL A 64 -1.44 -3.69 -2.49
C VAL A 64 -0.73 -2.56 -1.75
N LEU A 65 -1.13 -1.32 -2.03
CA LEU A 65 -0.76 -0.12 -1.28
C LEU A 65 -2.00 0.41 -0.54
N LYS A 66 -1.94 0.47 0.78
CA LYS A 66 -2.98 1.06 1.61
C LYS A 66 -2.61 2.52 1.89
N ILE A 67 -3.47 3.43 1.47
CA ILE A 67 -3.30 4.89 1.64
C ILE A 67 -3.93 5.26 2.97
N ASP A 68 -3.11 5.81 3.88
CA ASP A 68 -3.56 6.21 5.21
C ASP A 68 -4.66 7.27 5.14
N LYS A 69 -5.58 7.21 6.11
CA LYS A 69 -6.71 8.13 6.24
C LYS A 69 -6.31 9.60 6.28
N MET A 70 -5.11 9.94 6.74
CA MET A 70 -4.61 11.32 6.78
C MET A 70 -4.61 11.99 5.39
N PHE A 71 -4.46 11.20 4.32
CA PHE A 71 -4.51 11.70 2.93
C PHE A 71 -5.93 11.71 2.35
N VAL A 72 -6.85 11.00 2.98
CA VAL A 72 -8.27 10.91 2.59
C VAL A 72 -9.10 11.98 3.30
N GLU A 73 -8.74 12.35 4.53
CA GLU A 73 -9.45 13.34 5.36
C GLU A 73 -9.65 14.69 4.65
N GLY A 74 -8.68 15.12 3.84
CA GLY A 74 -8.73 16.39 3.11
C GLY A 74 -9.58 16.38 1.83
N LEU A 75 -10.07 15.22 1.39
CA LEU A 75 -10.82 15.11 0.13
C LEU A 75 -12.27 15.61 0.25
N PRO A 76 -12.80 16.25 -0.81
CA PRO A 76 -12.16 16.54 -2.10
C PRO A 76 -11.34 17.84 -2.17
N GLU A 77 -11.36 18.67 -1.14
CA GLU A 77 -10.80 20.03 -1.14
C GLU A 77 -9.26 20.06 -1.29
N ASP A 78 -8.56 19.14 -0.62
CA ASP A 78 -7.13 18.92 -0.76
C ASP A 78 -6.84 17.50 -1.26
N SER A 79 -6.65 17.40 -2.57
CA SER A 79 -6.42 16.13 -3.28
C SER A 79 -5.00 15.97 -3.82
N SER A 80 -4.15 16.98 -3.67
CA SER A 80 -2.86 17.06 -4.36
C SER A 80 -1.92 15.89 -4.02
N MET A 81 -1.82 15.57 -2.73
CA MET A 81 -0.95 14.49 -2.24
C MET A 81 -1.49 13.11 -2.61
N ILE A 82 -2.78 12.85 -2.38
CA ILE A 82 -3.39 11.55 -2.70
C ILE A 82 -3.39 11.28 -4.20
N ALA A 83 -3.59 12.29 -5.05
CA ALA A 83 -3.43 12.16 -6.49
C ALA A 83 -2.01 11.74 -6.89
N ALA A 84 -0.98 12.31 -6.26
CA ALA A 84 0.41 11.92 -6.50
C ALA A 84 0.69 10.48 -6.04
N ILE A 85 0.15 10.07 -4.89
CA ILE A 85 0.25 8.69 -4.38
C ILE A 85 -0.43 7.71 -5.34
N ILE A 86 -1.61 8.07 -5.87
CA ILE A 86 -2.35 7.29 -6.86
C ILE A 86 -1.53 7.07 -8.12
N MET A 87 -0.96 8.15 -8.68
CA MET A 87 -0.10 8.06 -9.86
C MET A 87 1.13 7.18 -9.62
N LEU A 88 1.75 7.28 -8.44
CA LEU A 88 2.87 6.44 -8.06
C LEU A 88 2.46 4.96 -8.00
N ALA A 89 1.38 4.63 -7.32
CA ALA A 89 0.90 3.25 -7.20
C ALA A 89 0.56 2.64 -8.57
N GLN A 90 -0.11 3.42 -9.44
CA GLN A 90 -0.37 3.02 -10.83
C GLN A 90 0.93 2.76 -11.60
N SER A 91 1.95 3.62 -11.46
CA SER A 91 3.26 3.44 -12.12
C SER A 91 4.02 2.20 -11.65
N LEU A 92 3.73 1.74 -10.43
CA LEU A 92 4.29 0.53 -9.82
C LEU A 92 3.40 -0.71 -10.04
N ASN A 93 2.28 -0.57 -10.74
CA ASN A 93 1.28 -1.61 -10.95
C ASN A 93 0.79 -2.24 -9.64
N LEU A 94 0.54 -1.41 -8.63
CA LEU A 94 0.01 -1.81 -7.33
C LEU A 94 -1.50 -1.58 -7.29
N GLN A 95 -2.23 -2.53 -6.69
CA GLN A 95 -3.61 -2.29 -6.31
C GLN A 95 -3.65 -1.28 -5.16
N MET A 96 -4.62 -0.36 -5.15
CA MET A 96 -4.76 0.62 -4.09
C MET A 96 -5.98 0.33 -3.22
N ILE A 97 -5.84 0.64 -1.93
CA ILE A 97 -6.95 0.69 -0.96
C ILE A 97 -6.81 2.02 -0.21
N ALA A 98 -7.84 2.86 -0.26
CA ALA A 98 -7.89 4.08 0.55
C ALA A 98 -8.58 3.77 1.88
N GLU A 99 -7.95 4.16 2.99
CA GLU A 99 -8.48 3.95 4.33
C GLU A 99 -9.17 5.19 4.90
N GLY A 100 -10.05 4.98 5.90
CA GLY A 100 -10.73 6.09 6.57
C GLY A 100 -11.63 6.91 5.64
N VAL A 101 -12.26 6.28 4.66
CA VAL A 101 -13.34 6.92 3.87
C VAL A 101 -14.57 7.04 4.76
N GLU A 102 -14.85 8.26 5.21
CA GLU A 102 -15.93 8.58 6.15
C GLU A 102 -17.10 9.30 5.48
N THR A 103 -16.91 9.89 4.30
CA THR A 103 -17.95 10.62 3.57
C THR A 103 -18.18 10.12 2.14
N GLU A 104 -19.38 10.35 1.62
CA GLU A 104 -19.72 10.04 0.24
C GLU A 104 -18.91 10.88 -0.76
N ALA A 105 -18.59 12.13 -0.41
CA ALA A 105 -17.74 12.98 -1.24
C ALA A 105 -16.32 12.42 -1.40
N GLN A 106 -15.71 11.90 -0.32
CA GLN A 106 -14.41 11.23 -0.38
C GLN A 106 -14.46 9.99 -1.28
N ARG A 107 -15.48 9.14 -1.10
CA ARG A 107 -15.71 7.94 -1.91
C ARG A 107 -15.85 8.26 -3.40
N ASP A 108 -16.69 9.25 -3.72
CA ASP A 108 -16.98 9.63 -5.10
C ASP A 108 -15.78 10.25 -5.80
N TRP A 109 -14.94 10.96 -5.06
CA TRP A 109 -13.67 11.46 -5.58
C TRP A 109 -12.72 10.30 -5.88
N LEU A 110 -12.52 9.39 -4.92
CA LEU A 110 -11.65 8.22 -5.05
C LEU A 110 -12.08 7.27 -6.18
N ALA A 111 -13.38 7.11 -6.41
CA ALA A 111 -13.92 6.25 -7.46
C ALA A 111 -13.67 6.80 -8.88
N LYS A 112 -13.34 8.08 -9.02
CA LYS A 112 -13.07 8.75 -10.30
C LYS A 112 -11.59 8.95 -10.60
N ALA A 113 -10.74 8.77 -9.59
CA ALA A 113 -9.28 8.92 -9.67
C ALA A 113 -8.61 7.68 -10.29
#